data_AF-A0A8B6H630-F1
#
_entry.id   AF-A0A8B6H630-F1
#
_cell.length_a   1.000
_cell.length_b   1.000
_cell.length_c   1.000
_cell.angle_alpha   90.00
_cell.angle_beta   90.00
_cell.angle_gamma   90.00
#
_symmetry.space_group_name_H-M   'P 1'
#
loop_
_entity.id
_entity.type
_entity.pdbx_description
1 polymer ?
#
loop_
_entity_poly.entity_id
_entity_poly.type
_entity_poly.pdbx_seq_one_letter_code
_entity_poly.pdbx_strand_id
1 'polypeptide(L)'
;QLKKVEHNLTGMINEVKTDVNVLKTKYDESQLEITTLRRDFTELEQGVAGMDLQIQAIEGEKLQKQKYEFQTQMNELKDQVTLLEKHERKYNVMIYGIDDSNADENIYSVTRQLFSENLKIEQRKANAIPIANAHRVPTGVWTQANYVHYPLWR
;
A
#
# COMPACT_ATOMS: atom_id res chain seq x y z
N GLN A 1 16.58 74.76 -55.78
CA GLN A 1 15.68 73.63 -55.49
C GLN A 1 16.43 72.30 -55.48
N LEU A 2 17.26 71.99 -56.49
CA LEU A 2 18.07 70.75 -56.55
C LEU A 2 18.97 70.48 -55.32
N LYS A 3 19.75 71.45 -54.86
CA LYS A 3 20.61 71.30 -53.65
C LYS A 3 19.85 70.91 -52.38
N LYS A 4 18.60 71.37 -52.24
CA LYS A 4 17.73 71.05 -51.10
C LYS A 4 17.26 69.60 -51.17
N VAL A 5 16.94 69.12 -52.38
CA VAL A 5 16.57 67.72 -52.63
C VAL A 5 17.76 66.80 -52.35
N GLU A 6 18.95 67.16 -52.81
CA GLU A 6 20.19 66.40 -52.56
C GLU A 6 20.53 66.28 -51.07
N HIS A 7 20.42 67.38 -50.33
CA HIS A 7 20.62 67.40 -48.88
C HIS A 7 19.61 66.51 -48.15
N ASN A 8 18.33 66.58 -48.51
CA ASN A 8 17.28 65.76 -47.92
C ASN A 8 17.49 64.26 -48.21
N LEU A 9 17.82 63.91 -49.45
CA LEU A 9 18.12 62.52 -49.83
C LEU A 9 19.33 61.97 -49.07
N THR A 10 20.37 62.81 -48.89
CA THR A 10 21.54 62.44 -48.09
C THR A 10 21.18 62.16 -46.64
N GLY A 11 20.31 63.00 -46.04
CA GLY A 11 19.77 62.79 -44.69
C GLY A 11 19.04 61.46 -44.55
N MET A 12 18.09 61.19 -45.46
CA MET A 12 17.32 59.95 -45.49
C MET A 12 18.22 58.72 -45.67
N ILE A 13 19.24 58.79 -46.53
CA ILE A 13 20.21 57.68 -46.72
C ILE A 13 20.99 57.41 -45.43
N ASN A 14 21.37 58.45 -44.68
CA ASN A 14 22.11 58.28 -43.42
C ASN A 14 21.21 57.72 -42.30
N GLU A 15 19.93 58.11 -42.26
CA GLU A 15 18.93 57.52 -41.35
C GLU A 15 18.74 56.03 -41.66
N VAL A 16 18.50 55.67 -42.92
CA VAL A 16 18.37 54.26 -43.34
C VAL A 16 19.61 53.44 -43.00
N LYS A 17 20.82 53.99 -43.20
CA LYS A 17 22.07 53.31 -42.79
C LYS A 17 22.13 53.06 -41.30
N THR A 18 21.67 54.02 -40.50
CA THR A 18 21.62 53.89 -39.04
C THR A 18 20.65 52.79 -38.64
N ASP A 19 19.44 52.81 -39.20
CA ASP A 19 18.40 51.81 -38.93
C ASP A 19 18.84 50.40 -39.34
N VAL A 20 19.47 50.26 -40.50
CA VAL A 20 20.03 48.98 -40.96
C VAL A 20 21.10 48.46 -40.01
N ASN A 21 21.98 49.33 -39.50
CA ASN A 21 23.01 48.93 -38.53
C ASN A 21 22.38 48.48 -37.21
N VAL A 22 21.39 49.21 -36.69
CA VAL A 22 20.66 48.82 -35.48
C VAL A 22 19.95 47.48 -35.67
N LEU A 23 19.29 47.28 -36.82
CA LEU A 23 18.60 46.03 -37.12
C LEU A 23 19.58 44.86 -37.22
N LYS A 24 20.76 45.08 -37.81
CA LYS A 24 21.83 44.08 -37.88
C LYS A 24 22.29 43.67 -36.48
N THR A 25 22.56 44.62 -35.60
CA THR A 25 22.94 44.32 -34.21
C THR A 25 21.86 43.51 -33.49
N LYS A 26 20.59 43.92 -33.58
CA LYS A 26 19.48 43.17 -32.97
C LYS A 26 19.33 41.76 -33.54
N TYR A 27 19.56 41.60 -34.85
CA TYR A 27 19.55 40.30 -35.50
C TYR A 27 20.67 39.40 -34.96
N ASP A 28 21.89 39.93 -34.86
CA ASP A 28 23.05 39.18 -34.34
C ASP A 28 22.84 38.79 -32.86
N GLU A 29 22.28 39.68 -32.04
CA GLU A 29 21.87 39.39 -30.65
C GLU A 29 20.83 38.27 -30.58
N SER A 30 19.79 38.35 -31.42
CA SER A 30 18.74 37.32 -31.48
C SER A 30 19.30 35.95 -31.90
N GLN A 31 20.27 35.91 -32.83
CA GLN A 31 20.92 34.66 -33.22
C GLN A 31 21.72 34.03 -32.07
N LEU A 32 22.37 34.86 -31.25
CA LEU A 32 23.09 34.41 -30.07
C LEU A 32 22.14 33.83 -29.01
N GLU A 33 21.03 34.52 -28.75
CA GLU A 33 19.99 34.04 -27.84
C GLU A 33 19.40 32.71 -28.31
N ILE A 34 19.05 32.58 -29.60
CA ILE A 34 18.56 31.33 -30.18
C ILE A 34 19.58 30.19 -30.01
N THR A 35 20.86 30.48 -30.21
CA THR A 35 21.92 29.47 -30.05
C THR A 35 22.03 29.01 -28.59
N THR A 36 21.91 29.94 -27.65
CA THR A 36 21.92 29.65 -26.21
C THR A 36 20.72 28.81 -25.82
N LEU A 37 19.51 29.22 -26.24
CA LEU A 37 18.27 28.48 -25.96
C LEU A 37 18.29 27.05 -26.52
N ARG A 38 18.90 26.84 -27.70
CA ARG A 38 19.08 25.50 -28.26
C ARG A 38 19.97 24.63 -27.39
N ARG A 39 21.08 25.17 -26.88
CA ARG A 39 21.96 24.45 -25.96
C ARG A 39 21.24 24.09 -24.68
N ASP A 40 20.56 25.06 -24.06
CA ASP A 40 19.82 24.86 -22.81
C ASP A 40 18.71 23.81 -22.99
N PHE A 41 18.03 23.83 -24.14
CA PHE A 41 17.02 22.83 -24.49
C PHE A 41 17.62 21.42 -24.61
N THR A 42 18.77 21.26 -25.29
CA THR A 42 19.46 19.96 -25.37
C THR A 42 19.92 19.46 -24.00
N GLU A 43 20.41 20.34 -23.13
CA GLU A 43 20.77 19.97 -21.75
C GLU A 43 19.53 19.51 -20.96
N LEU A 44 18.39 20.18 -21.14
CA LEU A 44 17.13 19.78 -20.52
C LEU A 44 16.65 18.40 -21.02
N GLU A 45 16.71 18.14 -22.32
CA GLU A 45 16.36 16.83 -22.89
C GLU A 45 17.22 15.70 -22.30
N GLN A 46 18.52 15.94 -22.16
CA GLN A 46 19.44 14.98 -21.53
C GLN A 46 19.11 14.78 -20.04
N GLY A 47 18.80 15.86 -19.32
CA GLY A 47 18.40 15.80 -17.92
C GLY A 47 17.12 14.97 -17.71
N VAL A 48 16.10 15.19 -18.54
CA VAL A 48 14.84 14.43 -18.50
C VAL A 48 15.08 12.96 -18.82
N ALA A 49 15.85 12.64 -19.87
CA ALA A 49 16.19 11.25 -20.19
C ALA A 49 16.96 10.55 -19.06
N GLY A 50 17.85 11.27 -18.37
CA GLY A 50 18.55 10.74 -17.19
C GLY A 50 17.61 10.45 -16.02
N MET A 51 16.63 11.32 -15.78
CA MET A 51 15.61 11.10 -14.75
C MET A 51 14.73 9.89 -15.06
N ASP A 52 14.32 9.71 -16.32
CA ASP A 52 13.51 8.55 -16.73
C ASP A 52 14.26 7.23 -16.48
N LEU A 53 15.56 7.17 -16.77
CA LEU A 53 16.39 6.00 -16.47
C LEU A 53 16.49 5.73 -14.96
N GLN A 54 16.61 6.77 -14.14
CA GLN A 54 16.63 6.61 -12.68
C GLN A 54 15.29 6.11 -12.14
N ILE A 55 14.18 6.62 -12.67
CA ILE A 55 12.82 6.17 -12.31
C ILE A 55 12.68 4.68 -12.66
N GLN A 56 13.05 4.29 -13.88
CA GLN A 56 13.00 2.88 -14.31
C GLN A 56 13.84 1.97 -13.42
N ALA A 57 15.03 2.39 -13.00
CA ALA A 57 15.87 1.61 -12.09
C ALA A 57 15.23 1.44 -10.70
N ILE A 58 14.63 2.50 -10.15
CA ILE A 58 13.93 2.46 -8.86
C ILE A 58 12.71 1.55 -8.94
N GLU A 59 11.89 1.70 -9.98
CA GLU A 59 10.67 0.92 -10.18
C GLU A 59 10.95 -0.56 -10.49
N GLY A 60 11.95 -0.82 -11.33
CA GLY A 60 12.28 -2.16 -11.81
C GLY A 60 12.98 -3.03 -10.76
N GLU A 61 14.03 -2.52 -10.12
CA GLU A 61 14.88 -3.34 -9.26
C GLU A 61 14.53 -3.17 -7.78
N LYS A 62 14.53 -1.93 -7.29
CA LYS A 62 14.44 -1.66 -5.85
C LYS A 62 13.05 -1.95 -5.30
N LEU A 63 12.01 -1.45 -5.96
CA LEU A 63 10.63 -1.64 -5.49
C LEU A 63 10.18 -3.10 -5.64
N GLN A 64 10.54 -3.78 -6.72
CA GLN A 64 10.20 -5.20 -6.89
C GLN A 64 10.88 -6.08 -5.85
N LYS A 65 12.16 -5.85 -5.56
CA LYS A 65 12.89 -6.58 -4.52
C LYS A 65 12.26 -6.37 -3.14
N GLN A 66 11.97 -5.12 -2.77
CA GLN A 66 11.31 -4.82 -1.50
C GLN A 66 9.92 -5.47 -1.40
N LYS A 67 9.13 -5.44 -2.49
CA LYS A 67 7.84 -6.11 -2.55
C LYS A 67 7.97 -7.62 -2.29
N TYR A 68 8.94 -8.28 -2.93
CA TYR A 68 9.18 -9.71 -2.73
C TYR A 68 9.61 -10.05 -1.30
N GLU A 69 10.51 -9.24 -0.73
CA GLU A 69 10.95 -9.39 0.67
C GLU A 69 9.78 -9.25 1.65
N PHE A 70 8.96 -8.22 1.51
CA PHE A 70 7.78 -8.03 2.35
C PHE A 70 6.74 -9.13 2.18
N GLN A 71 6.52 -9.64 0.97
CA GLN A 71 5.64 -10.77 0.73
C GLN A 71 6.12 -12.04 1.43
N THR A 72 7.44 -12.29 1.39
CA THR A 72 8.05 -13.43 2.07
C THR A 72 7.86 -13.32 3.58
N GLN A 73 8.22 -12.17 4.17
CA GLN A 73 8.03 -11.92 5.60
C GLN A 73 6.58 -12.04 6.04
N MET A 74 5.63 -11.55 5.22
CA MET A 74 4.20 -11.66 5.50
C MET A 74 3.75 -13.13 5.52
N ASN A 75 4.22 -13.95 4.59
CA ASN A 75 3.91 -15.38 4.55
C ASN A 75 4.48 -16.12 5.77
N GLU A 76 5.74 -15.84 6.12
CA GLU A 76 6.37 -16.41 7.32
C GLU A 76 5.60 -16.04 8.59
N LEU A 77 5.23 -14.77 8.73
CA LEU A 77 4.46 -14.31 9.88
C LEU A 77 3.07 -14.96 9.94
N LYS A 78 2.41 -15.11 8.78
CA LYS A 78 1.12 -15.79 8.67
C LYS A 78 1.22 -17.26 9.11
N ASP A 79 2.28 -17.95 8.70
CA ASP A 79 2.53 -19.34 9.10
C ASP A 79 2.79 -19.44 10.61
N GLN A 80 3.57 -18.52 11.17
CA GLN A 80 3.80 -18.45 12.62
C GLN A 80 2.51 -18.19 13.40
N VAL A 81 1.68 -17.23 12.98
CA VAL A 81 0.38 -16.95 13.61
C VAL A 81 -0.53 -18.17 13.51
N THR A 82 -0.59 -18.82 12.35
CA THR A 82 -1.40 -20.04 12.17
C THR A 82 -0.94 -21.16 13.11
N LEU A 83 0.37 -21.31 13.30
CA LEU A 83 0.92 -22.30 14.22
C LEU A 83 0.59 -21.96 15.68
N LEU A 84 0.70 -20.69 16.07
CA LEU A 84 0.34 -20.21 17.40
C LEU A 84 -1.14 -20.41 17.69
N GLU A 85 -2.04 -20.06 16.76
CA GLU A 85 -3.48 -20.28 16.91
C GLU A 85 -3.81 -21.77 17.07
N LYS A 86 -3.18 -22.63 16.28
CA LYS A 86 -3.33 -24.09 16.42
C LYS A 86 -2.85 -24.57 17.78
N HIS A 87 -1.73 -24.04 18.27
CA HIS A 87 -1.17 -24.41 19.56
C HIS A 87 -2.09 -23.96 20.70
N GLU A 88 -2.56 -22.71 20.69
CA GLU A 88 -3.48 -22.16 21.70
C GLU A 88 -4.83 -22.87 21.72
N ARG A 89 -5.31 -23.33 20.56
CA ARG A 89 -6.60 -24.02 20.42
C ARG A 89 -6.51 -25.53 20.45
N LYS A 90 -5.31 -26.11 20.64
CA LYS A 90 -5.06 -27.56 20.55
C LYS A 90 -5.99 -28.41 21.41
N TYR A 91 -6.34 -27.91 22.58
CA TYR A 91 -7.19 -28.62 23.54
C TYR A 91 -8.63 -28.12 23.53
N ASN A 92 -8.98 -27.17 22.67
CA ASN A 92 -10.29 -26.55 22.67
C ASN A 92 -11.26 -27.41 21.86
N VAL A 93 -12.49 -27.51 22.34
CA VAL A 93 -13.53 -28.34 21.72
C VAL A 93 -14.70 -27.45 21.34
N MET A 94 -15.14 -27.59 20.09
CA MET A 94 -16.37 -27.01 19.57
C MET A 94 -17.49 -28.03 19.73
N ILE A 95 -18.57 -27.65 20.41
CA ILE A 95 -19.76 -28.50 20.56
C ILE A 95 -20.92 -27.83 19.83
N TYR A 96 -21.44 -28.50 18.81
CA TYR A 96 -22.50 -27.99 17.94
C TYR A 96 -23.86 -28.59 18.30
N GLY A 97 -24.93 -27.94 17.84
CA GLY A 97 -26.31 -28.47 17.96
C GLY A 97 -26.88 -28.38 19.38
N ILE A 98 -26.39 -27.42 20.18
CA ILE A 98 -26.88 -27.17 21.52
C ILE A 98 -27.99 -26.13 21.45
N ASP A 99 -29.19 -26.51 21.87
CA ASP A 99 -30.36 -25.63 21.98
C ASP A 99 -29.99 -24.36 22.75
N ASP A 100 -30.29 -23.19 22.18
CA ASP A 100 -29.98 -21.87 22.74
C ASP A 100 -31.22 -21.11 23.19
N SER A 101 -32.37 -21.79 23.29
CA SER A 101 -33.63 -21.22 23.74
C SER A 101 -33.58 -20.60 25.14
N ASN A 102 -32.61 -21.01 25.98
CA ASN A 102 -32.40 -20.47 27.32
C ASN A 102 -31.11 -19.63 27.38
N ALA A 103 -31.24 -18.31 27.31
CA ALA A 103 -30.11 -17.37 27.33
C ALA A 103 -29.35 -17.34 28.68
N ASP A 104 -30.00 -17.73 29.78
CA ASP A 104 -29.43 -17.69 31.13
C ASP A 104 -28.83 -19.04 31.57
N GLU A 105 -28.75 -20.02 30.66
CA GLU A 105 -28.24 -21.34 30.99
C GLU A 105 -26.74 -21.30 31.38
N ASN A 106 -26.38 -22.12 32.36
CA ASN A 106 -24.99 -22.29 32.72
C ASN A 106 -24.32 -23.27 31.74
N ILE A 107 -23.51 -22.72 30.83
CA ILE A 107 -22.81 -23.49 29.78
C ILE A 107 -21.95 -24.62 30.37
N TYR A 108 -21.35 -24.43 31.56
CA TYR A 108 -20.55 -25.47 32.22
C TYR A 108 -21.40 -26.68 32.63
N SER A 109 -22.62 -26.46 33.12
CA SER A 109 -23.52 -27.57 33.45
C SER A 109 -24.00 -28.30 32.18
N VAL A 110 -24.34 -27.55 31.12
CA VAL A 110 -24.76 -28.13 29.84
C VAL A 110 -23.65 -29.00 29.24
N THR A 111 -22.41 -28.51 29.21
CA THR A 111 -21.26 -29.29 28.72
C THR A 111 -21.05 -30.58 29.51
N ARG A 112 -21.13 -30.54 30.85
CA ARG A 112 -20.96 -31.73 31.70
C ARG A 112 -22.10 -32.73 31.54
N GLN A 113 -23.33 -32.24 31.38
CA GLN A 113 -24.48 -33.09 31.10
C GLN A 113 -24.32 -33.82 29.76
N LEU A 114 -23.89 -33.12 28.71
CA LEU A 114 -23.60 -33.73 27.40
C LEU A 114 -22.54 -34.83 27.50
N PHE A 115 -21.49 -34.64 28.31
CA PHE A 115 -20.50 -35.70 28.55
C PHE A 115 -21.11 -36.94 29.23
N SER A 116 -22.04 -36.74 30.17
CA SER A 116 -22.71 -37.86 30.81
C SER A 116 -23.69 -38.57 29.89
N GLU A 117 -24.52 -37.82 29.18
CA GLU A 117 -25.59 -38.36 28.35
C GLU A 117 -25.09 -38.98 27.05
N ASN A 118 -24.19 -38.28 26.34
CA ASN A 118 -23.76 -38.66 25.00
C ASN A 118 -22.50 -39.52 25.01
N LEU A 119 -21.54 -39.22 25.90
CA LEU A 119 -20.28 -39.96 26.00
C LEU A 119 -20.30 -41.06 27.08
N LYS A 120 -21.43 -41.20 27.80
CA LYS A 120 -21.61 -42.21 28.87
C LYS A 120 -20.57 -42.11 29.98
N ILE A 121 -20.07 -40.91 30.23
CA ILE A 121 -19.16 -40.64 31.35
C ILE A 121 -20.00 -40.48 32.62
N GLU A 122 -19.69 -41.24 33.67
CA GLU A 122 -20.40 -41.10 34.96
C GLU A 122 -20.43 -39.62 35.41
N GLN A 123 -21.59 -39.12 35.85
CA GLN A 123 -21.79 -37.70 36.18
C GLN A 123 -20.73 -37.14 37.14
N ARG A 124 -20.33 -37.93 38.15
CA ARG A 124 -19.27 -37.55 39.09
C ARG A 124 -17.92 -37.32 38.38
N LYS A 125 -17.59 -38.17 37.40
CA LYS A 125 -16.39 -38.05 36.57
C LYS A 125 -16.51 -36.87 35.61
N ALA A 126 -17.68 -36.67 34.99
CA ALA A 126 -17.92 -35.52 34.12
C ALA A 126 -17.76 -34.18 34.87
N ASN A 127 -18.23 -34.10 36.11
CA ASN A 127 -18.06 -32.93 36.98
C ASN A 127 -16.60 -32.68 37.39
N ALA A 128 -15.77 -33.72 37.42
CA ALA A 128 -14.35 -33.63 37.75
C ALA A 128 -13.47 -33.21 36.55
N ILE A 129 -14.03 -33.15 35.33
CA ILE A 129 -13.29 -32.68 34.16
C ILE A 129 -13.03 -31.17 34.32
N PRO A 130 -11.75 -30.73 34.28
CA PRO A 130 -11.42 -29.32 34.40
C PRO A 130 -11.76 -28.59 33.11
N ILE A 131 -12.62 -27.57 33.22
CA ILE A 131 -12.97 -26.67 32.12
C ILE A 131 -12.45 -25.29 32.52
N ALA A 132 -11.50 -24.75 31.74
CA ALA A 132 -10.89 -23.45 32.04
C ALA A 132 -11.83 -22.30 31.65
N ASN A 133 -12.52 -22.42 30.52
CA ASN A 133 -13.56 -21.49 30.12
C ASN A 133 -14.59 -22.21 29.24
N ALA A 134 -15.86 -21.82 29.30
CA ALA A 134 -16.88 -22.27 28.36
C ALA A 134 -17.82 -21.12 28.05
N HIS A 135 -18.08 -20.88 26.76
CA HIS A 135 -18.96 -19.81 26.31
C HIS A 135 -19.61 -20.15 24.97
N ARG A 136 -20.74 -19.49 24.68
CA ARG A 136 -21.39 -19.52 23.37
C ARG A 136 -20.55 -18.72 22.38
N VAL A 137 -20.28 -19.28 21.20
CA VAL A 137 -19.63 -18.53 20.13
C VAL A 137 -20.65 -17.52 19.55
N PRO A 138 -20.29 -16.23 19.41
CA PRO A 138 -21.17 -15.24 18.78
C PRO A 138 -21.59 -15.71 17.38
N THR A 139 -22.89 -15.82 17.16
CA THR A 139 -23.46 -16.34 15.91
C THR A 139 -23.37 -15.30 14.79
N GLY A 140 -22.57 -15.60 13.76
CA GLY A 140 -22.65 -14.98 12.45
C GLY A 140 -23.30 -15.93 11.46
N VAL A 141 -24.57 -15.71 11.13
CA VAL A 141 -25.45 -16.35 10.12
C VAL A 141 -25.56 -17.89 10.12
N TRP A 142 -24.56 -18.69 10.48
CA TRP A 142 -24.70 -20.15 10.53
C TRP A 142 -23.85 -20.77 11.64
N THR A 143 -24.53 -21.59 12.47
CA THR A 143 -24.05 -22.47 13.54
C THR A 143 -23.99 -21.90 14.97
N GLN A 144 -24.93 -22.37 15.80
CA GLN A 144 -24.91 -22.26 17.25
C GLN A 144 -23.92 -23.30 17.80
N ALA A 145 -22.83 -22.84 18.41
CA ALA A 145 -21.81 -23.71 18.99
C ALA A 145 -21.37 -23.20 20.35
N ASN A 146 -21.11 -24.14 21.28
CA ASN A 146 -20.40 -23.84 22.52
C ASN A 146 -18.91 -24.08 22.32
N TYR A 147 -18.13 -23.09 22.70
CA TYR A 147 -16.69 -23.16 22.79
C TYR A 147 -16.29 -23.59 24.19
N VAL A 148 -15.56 -24.71 24.29
CA VAL A 148 -15.03 -25.20 25.56
C VAL A 148 -13.50 -25.17 25.51
N HIS A 149 -12.92 -24.33 26.37
CA HIS A 149 -11.48 -24.21 26.56
C HIS A 149 -11.03 -25.09 27.72
N TYR A 150 -10.03 -25.94 27.44
CA TYR A 150 -9.39 -26.78 28.44
C TYR A 150 -8.04 -26.18 28.83
N PRO A 151 -7.66 -26.27 30.11
CA PRO A 151 -6.37 -25.75 30.55
C PRO A 151 -5.23 -26.47 29.84
N LEU A 152 -4.19 -25.70 29.50
CA LEU A 152 -2.91 -26.27 29.07
C LEU A 152 -2.33 -27.04 30.27
N TRP A 153 -2.29 -28.37 30.18
CA TRP A 153 -1.55 -29.19 31.13
C TRP A 153 -0.06 -28.88 30.94
N ARG A 154 0.55 -28.24 31.94
CA ARG A 154 2.01 -28.05 32.03
C ARG A 154 2.68 -29.26 32.63
#